data_AF-A0AAJ5ZYQ4-F1
#
_entry.id   AF-A0AAJ5ZYQ4-F1
#
_cell.length_a   1.000
_cell.length_b   1.000
_cell.length_c   1.000
_cell.angle_alpha   90.00
_cell.angle_beta   90.00
_cell.angle_gamma   90.00
#
_symmetry.space_group_name_H-M   'P 1'
#
loop_
_entity.id
_entity.type
_entity.pdbx_description
1 polymer ?
#
loop_
_entity_poly.entity_id
_entity_poly.type
_entity_poly.pdbx_seq_one_letter_code
_entity_poly.pdbx_strand_id
1 'polypeptide(L)'
;MAERREAAREVVRALEDGVDPNRLGRLRMAAATMAEFFYMVGEEAKNDWFLMSAMLAHPTSRDAYTAGRRFREMGAALEKCDIDLANTLLRASRKKDVAARLEHFLASSRPENPIELPNDAKWLYLFRCEQEWGVVNLCTIEGPLEDALSEMDEINPELAPYGISAAWQVHDTAAAYALAANTLQRAFIQTDFYDFRDLYALRDMKKAISAVLQDYDLLVTGLPFASVSWPSIRRPVRTSHEIRPEAVVSDETEEDVVNEPGGIAP
;
A
#
# COMPACT_ATOMS: atom_id res chain seq x y z
N MET A 1 15.96 -16.07 -5.17
CA MET A 1 15.53 -16.05 -3.74
C MET A 1 16.68 -16.07 -2.73
N ALA A 2 17.59 -17.05 -2.74
CA ALA A 2 18.62 -17.19 -1.70
C ALA A 2 19.41 -15.90 -1.37
N GLU A 3 19.88 -15.18 -2.39
CA GLU A 3 20.57 -13.89 -2.25
C GLU A 3 19.73 -12.82 -1.53
N ARG A 4 18.46 -12.63 -1.91
CA ARG A 4 17.55 -11.68 -1.24
C ARG A 4 17.41 -12.01 0.26
N ARG A 5 17.40 -13.30 0.62
CA ARG A 5 17.35 -13.75 2.02
C ARG A 5 18.64 -13.48 2.79
N GLU A 6 19.81 -13.67 2.17
CA GLU A 6 21.08 -13.37 2.83
C GLU A 6 21.31 -11.86 2.99
N ALA A 7 20.91 -11.05 2.00
CA ALA A 7 20.87 -9.60 2.12
C ALA A 7 19.92 -9.14 3.26
N ALA A 8 18.71 -9.71 3.35
CA ALA A 8 17.79 -9.41 4.44
C ALA A 8 18.36 -9.79 5.81
N ARG A 9 19.08 -10.92 5.94
CA ARG A 9 19.78 -11.32 7.18
C ARG A 9 20.87 -10.34 7.59
N GLU A 10 21.75 -9.92 6.67
CA GLU A 10 22.83 -8.96 6.97
C GLU A 10 22.24 -7.60 7.40
N VAL A 11 21.12 -7.18 6.81
CA VAL A 11 20.40 -5.95 7.23
C VAL A 11 19.70 -6.11 8.58
N VAL A 12 19.01 -7.21 8.85
CA VAL A 12 18.38 -7.46 10.18
C VAL A 12 19.45 -7.47 11.27
N ARG A 13 20.56 -8.20 11.06
CA ARG A 13 21.71 -8.19 11.96
C ARG A 13 22.25 -6.78 12.19
N ALA A 14 22.38 -5.95 11.15
CA ALA A 14 22.84 -4.57 11.30
C ALA A 14 21.80 -3.63 11.97
N LEU A 15 20.52 -4.00 12.01
CA LEU A 15 19.48 -3.30 12.79
C LEU A 15 19.54 -3.67 14.28
N GLU A 16 20.08 -4.86 14.61
CA GLU A 16 20.32 -5.39 15.96
C GLU A 16 21.66 -4.91 16.53
N ASP A 17 22.77 -5.28 15.89
CA ASP A 17 24.16 -5.02 16.31
C ASP A 17 24.63 -3.58 16.00
N GLY A 18 24.05 -2.95 14.98
CA GLY A 18 24.62 -1.77 14.31
C GLY A 18 25.60 -2.10 13.18
N VAL A 19 26.28 -1.08 12.66
CA VAL A 19 27.27 -1.23 11.57
C VAL A 19 28.58 -1.83 12.09
N ASP A 20 28.92 -3.04 11.66
CA ASP A 20 30.22 -3.68 11.87
C ASP A 20 31.26 -3.21 10.81
N PRO A 21 32.37 -2.55 11.21
CA PRO A 21 33.44 -2.13 10.30
C PRO A 21 34.05 -3.26 9.45
N ASN A 22 34.05 -4.50 9.96
CA ASN A 22 34.61 -5.65 9.26
C ASN A 22 33.67 -6.20 8.17
N ARG A 23 32.40 -5.75 8.15
CA ARG A 23 31.35 -6.23 7.24
C ARG A 23 30.76 -5.14 6.36
N LEU A 24 31.33 -3.94 6.33
CA LEU A 24 30.89 -2.80 5.49
C LEU A 24 30.60 -3.22 4.03
N GLY A 25 31.49 -3.98 3.41
CA GLY A 25 31.30 -4.46 2.03
C GLY A 25 30.07 -5.36 1.85
N ARG A 26 29.79 -6.26 2.81
CA ARG A 26 28.60 -7.13 2.81
C ARG A 26 27.34 -6.32 3.05
N LEU A 27 27.35 -5.44 4.06
CA LEU A 27 26.21 -4.58 4.38
C LEU A 27 25.88 -3.60 3.25
N ARG A 28 26.89 -3.10 2.52
CA ARG A 28 26.70 -2.26 1.32
C ARG A 28 26.02 -3.03 0.18
N MET A 29 26.43 -4.27 -0.08
CA MET A 29 25.77 -5.14 -1.07
C MET A 29 24.33 -5.45 -0.64
N ALA A 30 24.13 -5.85 0.61
CA ALA A 30 22.81 -6.11 1.17
C ALA A 30 21.88 -4.88 1.11
N ALA A 31 22.43 -3.69 1.36
CA ALA A 31 21.72 -2.42 1.20
C ALA A 31 21.30 -2.18 -0.26
N ALA A 32 22.17 -2.44 -1.25
CA ALA A 32 21.80 -2.33 -2.66
C ALA A 32 20.68 -3.32 -3.04
N THR A 33 20.81 -4.59 -2.64
CA THR A 33 19.76 -5.61 -2.88
C THR A 33 18.43 -5.22 -2.24
N MET A 34 18.43 -4.71 -0.99
CA MET A 34 17.21 -4.25 -0.33
C MET A 34 16.65 -2.96 -0.96
N ALA A 35 17.50 -2.07 -1.46
CA ALA A 35 17.07 -0.85 -2.16
C ALA A 35 16.32 -1.18 -3.46
N GLU A 36 16.82 -2.13 -4.25
CA GLU A 36 16.12 -2.64 -5.44
C GLU A 36 14.85 -3.42 -5.08
N PHE A 37 14.90 -4.23 -4.02
CA PHE A 37 13.80 -5.08 -3.59
C PHE A 37 12.58 -4.26 -3.17
N PHE A 38 12.77 -3.26 -2.31
CA PHE A 38 11.70 -2.33 -1.93
C PHE A 38 11.28 -1.39 -3.08
N TYR A 39 12.18 -1.05 -4.01
CA TYR A 39 11.81 -0.27 -5.20
C TYR A 39 10.91 -1.05 -6.17
N MET A 40 11.17 -2.35 -6.36
CA MET A 40 10.35 -3.25 -7.18
C MET A 40 8.90 -3.32 -6.67
N VAL A 41 8.73 -3.46 -5.36
CA VAL A 41 7.40 -3.46 -4.71
C VAL A 41 6.77 -2.07 -4.76
N GLY A 42 7.55 -0.99 -4.67
CA GLY A 42 7.04 0.39 -4.75
C GLY A 42 6.57 0.84 -6.15
N GLU A 43 7.22 0.39 -7.23
CA GLU A 43 6.77 0.63 -8.62
C GLU A 43 5.66 -0.34 -9.07
N GLU A 44 5.40 -1.40 -8.30
CA GLU A 44 4.44 -2.48 -8.62
C GLU A 44 4.77 -3.06 -10.00
N ALA A 45 6.02 -3.51 -10.16
CA ALA A 45 6.65 -3.82 -11.45
C ALA A 45 7.52 -5.08 -11.43
N LYS A 46 7.55 -5.80 -12.56
CA LYS A 46 8.06 -7.18 -12.76
C LYS A 46 7.14 -8.27 -12.20
N ASN A 47 7.17 -9.45 -12.81
CA ASN A 47 6.19 -10.51 -12.60
C ASN A 47 6.19 -11.08 -11.16
N ASP A 48 7.27 -10.92 -10.39
CA ASP A 48 7.34 -11.36 -8.99
C ASP A 48 6.91 -10.28 -7.96
N TRP A 49 6.50 -9.08 -8.38
CA TRP A 49 6.27 -7.95 -7.47
C TRP A 49 5.23 -8.24 -6.39
N PHE A 50 4.11 -8.89 -6.74
CA PHE A 50 2.99 -9.10 -5.81
C PHE A 50 3.34 -10.12 -4.73
N LEU A 51 3.91 -11.27 -5.11
CA LEU A 51 4.45 -12.27 -4.17
C LEU A 51 5.53 -11.66 -3.25
N MET A 52 6.39 -10.81 -3.80
CA MET A 52 7.41 -10.11 -3.02
C MET A 52 6.81 -9.06 -2.06
N SER A 53 5.74 -8.39 -2.47
CA SER A 53 4.94 -7.51 -1.60
C SER A 53 4.33 -8.31 -0.45
N ALA A 54 3.72 -9.46 -0.73
CA ALA A 54 3.13 -10.35 0.26
C ALA A 54 4.16 -10.87 1.27
N MET A 55 5.34 -11.30 0.80
CA MET A 55 6.43 -11.68 1.69
C MET A 55 6.93 -10.52 2.57
N LEU A 56 6.78 -9.25 2.17
CA LEU A 56 7.05 -8.06 2.99
C LEU A 56 5.83 -7.56 3.80
N ALA A 57 4.75 -8.36 3.88
CA ALA A 57 3.46 -8.05 4.48
C ALA A 57 2.78 -6.81 3.87
N HIS A 58 2.78 -6.74 2.54
CA HIS A 58 2.14 -5.72 1.69
C HIS A 58 2.40 -4.28 2.16
N PRO A 59 3.66 -3.78 2.07
CA PRO A 59 3.93 -2.37 2.33
C PRO A 59 3.23 -1.51 1.27
N THR A 60 2.66 -0.38 1.70
CA THR A 60 2.17 0.63 0.73
C THR A 60 3.30 1.03 -0.21
N SER A 61 3.00 1.38 -1.46
CA SER A 61 4.02 1.81 -2.43
C SER A 61 4.84 2.98 -1.87
N ARG A 62 4.23 3.88 -1.09
CA ARG A 62 4.87 4.95 -0.32
C ARG A 62 5.92 4.46 0.69
N ASP A 63 5.57 3.50 1.55
CA ASP A 63 6.50 2.95 2.55
C ASP A 63 7.62 2.15 1.87
N ALA A 64 7.30 1.42 0.80
CA ALA A 64 8.28 0.69 -0.02
C ALA A 64 9.30 1.64 -0.66
N TYR A 65 8.89 2.69 -1.37
CA TYR A 65 9.79 3.73 -1.87
C TYR A 65 10.64 4.36 -0.75
N THR A 66 10.02 4.61 0.42
CA THR A 66 10.70 5.24 1.56
C THR A 66 11.78 4.32 2.15
N ALA A 67 11.53 3.02 2.26
CA ALA A 67 12.52 2.03 2.68
C ALA A 67 13.64 1.88 1.63
N GLY A 68 13.28 1.71 0.35
CA GLY A 68 14.24 1.56 -0.74
C GLY A 68 15.17 2.77 -0.89
N ARG A 69 14.67 3.99 -0.69
CA ARG A 69 15.49 5.21 -0.68
C ARG A 69 16.48 5.24 0.49
N ARG A 70 16.07 4.88 1.70
CA ARG A 70 17.00 4.78 2.85
C ARG A 70 18.08 3.74 2.64
N PHE A 71 17.76 2.59 2.04
CA PHE A 71 18.77 1.58 1.74
C PHE A 71 19.78 2.06 0.69
N ARG A 72 19.34 2.85 -0.31
CA ARG A 72 20.23 3.51 -1.27
C ARG A 72 21.12 4.58 -0.62
N GLU A 73 20.55 5.42 0.25
CA GLU A 73 21.28 6.40 1.07
C GLU A 73 22.33 5.70 1.96
N MET A 74 21.98 4.56 2.56
CA MET A 74 22.85 3.76 3.43
C MET A 74 23.98 3.09 2.64
N GLY A 75 23.71 2.57 1.44
CA GLY A 75 24.74 2.05 0.54
C GLY A 75 25.79 3.10 0.19
N ALA A 76 25.36 4.33 -0.12
CA ALA A 76 26.24 5.45 -0.43
C ALA A 76 27.02 5.99 0.80
N ALA A 77 26.49 5.83 2.01
CA ALA A 77 27.21 6.11 3.26
C ALA A 77 28.31 5.06 3.51
N LEU A 78 27.97 3.77 3.39
CA LEU A 78 28.90 2.65 3.58
C LEU A 78 30.03 2.63 2.53
N GLU A 79 29.75 3.07 1.30
CA GLU A 79 30.76 3.26 0.24
C GLU A 79 31.79 4.34 0.57
N LYS A 80 31.41 5.34 1.37
CA LYS A 80 32.30 6.41 1.87
C LYS A 80 32.91 6.09 3.24
N CYS A 81 32.66 4.89 3.77
CA CYS A 81 32.97 4.50 5.15
C CYS A 81 32.35 5.43 6.23
N ASP A 82 31.23 6.09 5.92
CA ASP A 82 30.49 6.94 6.87
C ASP A 82 29.59 6.06 7.77
N ILE A 83 30.22 5.54 8.83
CA ILE A 83 29.62 4.61 9.78
C ILE A 83 28.54 5.30 10.63
N ASP A 84 28.67 6.59 10.94
CA ASP A 84 27.71 7.32 11.76
C ASP A 84 26.42 7.66 10.98
N LEU A 85 26.55 8.06 9.71
CA LEU A 85 25.39 8.22 8.82
C LEU A 85 24.70 6.87 8.56
N ALA A 86 25.46 5.80 8.31
CA ALA A 86 24.90 4.46 8.12
C ALA A 86 24.14 3.96 9.36
N ASN A 87 24.69 4.11 10.57
CA ASN A 87 24.00 3.81 11.83
C ASN A 87 22.75 4.70 12.03
N THR A 88 22.81 5.97 11.64
CA THR A 88 21.65 6.89 11.71
C THR A 88 20.52 6.43 10.79
N LEU A 89 20.84 5.98 9.57
CA LEU A 89 19.88 5.46 8.60
C LEU A 89 19.26 4.12 9.04
N LEU A 90 20.05 3.20 9.61
CA LEU A 90 19.54 1.96 10.24
C LEU A 90 18.54 2.27 11.37
N ARG A 91 18.90 3.16 12.30
CA ARG A 91 18.03 3.60 13.40
C ARG A 91 16.75 4.29 12.89
N ALA A 92 16.81 4.99 11.75
CA ALA A 92 15.63 5.57 11.10
C ALA A 92 14.72 4.50 10.45
N SER A 93 15.30 3.45 9.87
CA SER A 93 14.54 2.30 9.31
C SER A 93 13.85 1.47 10.40
N ARG A 94 14.47 1.28 11.57
CA ARG A 94 13.83 0.63 12.74
C ARG A 94 12.52 1.32 13.16
N LYS A 95 12.44 2.66 13.06
CA LYS A 95 11.25 3.46 13.41
C LYS A 95 10.12 3.42 12.37
N LYS A 96 10.23 2.57 11.35
CA LYS A 96 9.28 2.48 10.23
C LYS A 96 8.94 1.03 9.86
N ASP A 97 8.97 0.16 10.87
CA ASP A 97 8.60 -1.26 10.80
C ASP A 97 9.35 -2.10 9.74
N VAL A 98 10.39 -1.52 9.11
CA VAL A 98 11.23 -2.17 8.09
C VAL A 98 11.90 -3.42 8.65
N ALA A 99 12.32 -3.37 9.92
CA ALA A 99 12.91 -4.52 10.62
C ALA A 99 11.92 -5.71 10.67
N ALA A 100 10.70 -5.46 11.13
CA ALA A 100 9.64 -6.47 11.18
C ALA A 100 9.23 -6.95 9.77
N ARG A 101 9.14 -6.05 8.76
CA ARG A 101 8.87 -6.46 7.37
C ARG A 101 9.96 -7.40 6.81
N LEU A 102 11.23 -7.18 7.18
CA LEU A 102 12.32 -8.09 6.82
C LEU A 102 12.28 -9.41 7.60
N GLU A 103 11.87 -9.41 8.87
CA GLU A 103 11.61 -10.65 9.63
C GLU A 103 10.48 -11.48 9.00
N HIS A 104 9.38 -10.83 8.59
CA HIS A 104 8.29 -11.49 7.86
C HIS A 104 8.79 -12.14 6.59
N PHE A 105 9.55 -11.39 5.77
CA PHE A 105 10.17 -11.91 4.56
C PHE A 105 11.11 -13.09 4.85
N LEU A 106 11.89 -13.05 5.94
CA LEU A 106 12.75 -14.16 6.37
C LEU A 106 11.97 -15.38 6.92
N ALA A 107 10.71 -15.19 7.33
CA ALA A 107 9.84 -16.23 7.85
C ALA A 107 8.94 -16.87 6.76
N SER A 108 8.38 -16.10 5.84
CA SER A 108 7.61 -16.61 4.70
C SER A 108 8.49 -17.24 3.61
N SER A 109 9.75 -16.79 3.47
CA SER A 109 10.69 -17.37 2.50
C SER A 109 11.48 -18.59 3.00
N ARG A 110 11.07 -19.22 4.11
CA ARG A 110 11.73 -20.43 4.64
C ARG A 110 11.52 -21.63 3.70
N PRO A 111 12.51 -22.54 3.55
CA PRO A 111 12.34 -23.76 2.73
C PRO A 111 11.46 -24.80 3.44
N GLU A 112 11.42 -24.75 4.76
CA GLU A 112 10.68 -25.63 5.65
C GLU A 112 9.78 -24.77 6.53
N ASN A 113 8.50 -25.14 6.63
CA ASN A 113 7.49 -24.45 7.45
C ASN A 113 7.51 -22.91 7.28
N PRO A 114 7.28 -22.38 6.07
CA PRO A 114 7.06 -20.96 5.86
C PRO A 114 5.80 -20.50 6.62
N ILE A 115 5.77 -19.23 7.04
CA ILE A 115 4.53 -18.61 7.53
C ILE A 115 3.61 -18.37 6.34
N GLU A 116 2.35 -18.83 6.45
CA GLU A 116 1.29 -18.59 5.48
C GLU A 116 0.94 -17.10 5.38
N LEU A 117 0.50 -16.68 4.20
CA LEU A 117 0.12 -15.30 3.93
C LEU A 117 -1.36 -15.08 4.35
N PRO A 118 -1.76 -13.89 4.83
CA PRO A 118 -3.15 -13.65 5.25
C PRO A 118 -4.12 -13.63 4.07
N ASN A 119 -5.11 -14.53 4.09
CA ASN A 119 -6.14 -14.66 3.05
C ASN A 119 -7.43 -13.87 3.33
N ASP A 120 -7.57 -13.26 4.52
CA ASP A 120 -8.75 -12.47 4.94
C ASP A 120 -8.68 -10.98 4.54
N ALA A 121 -7.84 -10.67 3.54
CA ALA A 121 -7.55 -9.32 3.09
C ALA A 121 -8.63 -8.76 2.16
N LYS A 122 -8.91 -7.46 2.29
CA LYS A 122 -9.74 -6.69 1.36
C LYS A 122 -8.86 -5.92 0.39
N TRP A 123 -9.20 -5.99 -0.90
CA TRP A 123 -8.38 -5.49 -2.00
C TRP A 123 -9.15 -4.58 -2.94
N LEU A 124 -8.47 -3.52 -3.36
CA LEU A 124 -8.70 -2.87 -4.66
C LEU A 124 -7.55 -3.29 -5.59
N TYR A 125 -7.83 -3.60 -6.85
CA TYR A 125 -6.80 -4.06 -7.78
C TYR A 125 -7.01 -3.55 -9.22
N LEU A 126 -5.91 -3.54 -9.98
CA LEU A 126 -5.89 -3.38 -11.44
C LEU A 126 -5.36 -4.65 -12.09
N PHE A 127 -6.20 -5.36 -12.85
CA PHE A 127 -5.77 -6.45 -13.74
C PHE A 127 -5.57 -5.94 -15.17
N ARG A 128 -4.75 -6.65 -15.94
CA ARG A 128 -4.35 -6.27 -17.30
C ARG A 128 -4.00 -7.51 -18.12
N CYS A 129 -4.45 -7.54 -19.36
CA CYS A 129 -4.07 -8.55 -20.36
C CYS A 129 -2.70 -8.18 -20.99
N GLU A 130 -1.90 -9.17 -21.43
CA GLU A 130 -0.70 -8.87 -22.25
C GLU A 130 -1.06 -8.48 -23.69
N GLN A 131 -2.16 -9.03 -24.23
CA GLN A 131 -2.65 -8.77 -25.59
C GLN A 131 -3.21 -7.34 -25.70
N GLU A 132 -4.12 -6.96 -24.81
CA GLU A 132 -4.66 -5.60 -24.68
C GLU A 132 -3.88 -4.78 -23.64
N TRP A 133 -2.57 -4.65 -23.85
CA TRP A 133 -1.62 -4.11 -22.84
C TRP A 133 -1.96 -2.72 -22.27
N GLY A 134 -2.77 -1.92 -22.98
CA GLY A 134 -3.23 -0.58 -22.56
C GLY A 134 -4.56 -0.59 -21.80
N VAL A 135 -5.35 -1.66 -21.89
CA VAL A 135 -6.64 -1.78 -21.18
C VAL A 135 -6.40 -2.41 -19.81
N VAL A 136 -6.94 -1.78 -18.76
CA VAL A 136 -6.95 -2.35 -17.40
C VAL A 136 -8.35 -2.44 -16.84
N ASN A 137 -8.58 -3.48 -16.05
CA ASN A 137 -9.80 -3.74 -15.29
C ASN A 137 -9.59 -3.33 -13.82
N LEU A 138 -10.42 -2.44 -13.28
CA LEU A 138 -10.45 -2.02 -11.88
C LEU A 138 -11.55 -2.77 -11.14
N CYS A 139 -11.19 -3.59 -10.16
CA CYS A 139 -12.14 -4.38 -9.37
C CYS A 139 -11.74 -4.45 -7.89
N THR A 140 -12.58 -5.08 -7.08
CA THR A 140 -12.35 -5.33 -5.64
C THR A 140 -12.68 -6.76 -5.26
N ILE A 141 -11.97 -7.33 -4.28
CA ILE A 141 -12.28 -8.64 -3.69
C ILE A 141 -12.05 -8.61 -2.17
N GLU A 142 -12.78 -9.45 -1.44
CA GLU A 142 -12.51 -9.79 -0.04
C GLU A 142 -12.10 -11.26 0.00
N GLY A 143 -10.79 -11.52 0.11
CA GLY A 143 -10.20 -12.85 -0.11
C GLY A 143 -8.84 -12.80 -0.81
N PRO A 144 -8.34 -13.95 -1.31
CA PRO A 144 -7.16 -14.03 -2.18
C PRO A 144 -7.35 -13.24 -3.49
N LEU A 145 -6.28 -12.67 -4.03
CA LEU A 145 -6.30 -12.04 -5.36
C LEU A 145 -6.13 -13.06 -6.49
N GLU A 146 -5.55 -14.20 -6.14
CA GLU A 146 -5.38 -15.39 -6.97
C GLU A 146 -6.73 -15.98 -7.43
N ASP A 147 -7.74 -15.94 -6.57
CA ASP A 147 -9.09 -16.42 -6.89
C ASP A 147 -9.74 -15.53 -7.95
N ALA A 148 -9.70 -14.20 -7.77
CA ALA A 148 -10.19 -13.23 -8.75
C ALA A 148 -9.42 -13.30 -10.10
N LEU A 149 -8.11 -13.56 -10.06
CA LEU A 149 -7.30 -13.70 -11.27
C LEU A 149 -7.71 -14.95 -12.06
N SER A 150 -7.98 -16.05 -11.35
CA SER A 150 -8.46 -17.31 -11.93
C SER A 150 -9.85 -17.14 -12.54
N GLU A 151 -10.76 -16.46 -11.84
CA GLU A 151 -12.11 -16.13 -12.35
C GLU A 151 -12.05 -15.29 -13.64
N MET A 152 -11.15 -14.30 -13.71
CA MET A 152 -10.99 -13.46 -14.91
C MET A 152 -10.38 -14.20 -16.11
N ASP A 153 -9.46 -15.14 -15.87
CA ASP A 153 -8.94 -16.06 -16.89
C ASP A 153 -10.01 -17.07 -17.36
N GLU A 154 -10.90 -17.54 -16.47
CA GLU A 154 -12.01 -18.43 -16.82
C GLU A 154 -13.14 -17.73 -17.60
N ILE A 155 -13.44 -16.46 -17.30
CA ILE A 155 -14.48 -15.68 -17.98
C ILE A 155 -14.04 -15.23 -19.39
N ASN A 156 -12.75 -14.92 -19.58
CA ASN A 156 -12.22 -14.38 -20.85
C ASN A 156 -11.01 -15.20 -21.35
N PRO A 157 -11.17 -16.50 -21.63
CA PRO A 157 -10.05 -17.42 -21.88
C PRO A 157 -9.26 -17.10 -23.16
N GLU A 158 -9.83 -16.37 -24.11
CA GLU A 158 -9.14 -15.84 -25.28
C GLU A 158 -8.21 -14.65 -24.96
N LEU A 159 -8.48 -13.91 -23.87
CA LEU A 159 -7.65 -12.80 -23.37
C LEU A 159 -6.67 -13.24 -22.26
N ALA A 160 -6.79 -14.45 -21.74
CA ALA A 160 -5.86 -15.01 -20.75
C ALA A 160 -4.40 -15.08 -21.27
N PRO A 161 -3.38 -15.04 -20.39
CA PRO A 161 -3.49 -14.82 -18.95
C PRO A 161 -3.58 -13.33 -18.58
N TYR A 162 -4.40 -13.01 -17.59
CA TYR A 162 -4.38 -11.72 -16.90
C TYR A 162 -3.20 -11.62 -15.92
N GLY A 163 -2.77 -10.39 -15.63
CA GLY A 163 -1.72 -10.10 -14.65
C GLY A 163 -2.07 -8.94 -13.73
N ILE A 164 -1.75 -9.10 -12.45
CA ILE A 164 -1.93 -8.05 -11.42
C ILE A 164 -0.98 -6.88 -11.71
N SER A 165 -1.54 -5.79 -12.23
CA SER A 165 -0.79 -4.56 -12.53
C SER A 165 -0.67 -3.66 -11.32
N ALA A 166 -1.68 -3.60 -10.45
CA ALA A 166 -1.61 -2.92 -9.15
C ALA A 166 -2.54 -3.61 -8.15
N ALA A 167 -2.23 -3.51 -6.86
CA ALA A 167 -3.10 -4.00 -5.78
C ALA A 167 -2.86 -3.19 -4.50
N TRP A 168 -3.95 -2.72 -3.89
CA TRP A 168 -3.96 -1.98 -2.64
C TRP A 168 -4.79 -2.73 -1.62
N GLN A 169 -4.17 -3.10 -0.50
CA GLN A 169 -4.90 -3.62 0.65
C GLN A 169 -5.64 -2.45 1.31
N VAL A 170 -6.96 -2.56 1.47
CA VAL A 170 -7.82 -1.46 1.93
C VAL A 170 -8.70 -1.87 3.10
N HIS A 171 -9.18 -0.91 3.88
CA HIS A 171 -10.14 -1.15 4.97
C HIS A 171 -11.61 -1.13 4.49
N ASP A 172 -11.90 -0.43 3.40
CA ASP A 172 -13.23 -0.33 2.77
C ASP A 172 -13.07 -0.45 1.24
N THR A 173 -13.68 -1.47 0.66
CA THR A 173 -13.64 -1.76 -0.78
C THR A 173 -14.51 -0.81 -1.60
N ALA A 174 -15.71 -0.46 -1.12
CA ALA A 174 -16.64 0.40 -1.82
C ALA A 174 -16.14 1.85 -1.89
N ALA A 175 -15.62 2.37 -0.78
CA ALA A 175 -15.00 3.70 -0.74
C ALA A 175 -13.73 3.75 -1.60
N ALA A 176 -12.89 2.71 -1.55
CA ALA A 176 -11.67 2.64 -2.35
C ALA A 176 -11.96 2.57 -3.86
N TYR A 177 -12.93 1.74 -4.28
CA TYR A 177 -13.37 1.65 -5.67
C TYR A 177 -13.90 3.00 -6.17
N ALA A 178 -14.81 3.64 -5.42
CA ALA A 178 -15.42 4.91 -5.84
C ALA A 178 -14.37 6.02 -6.04
N LEU A 179 -13.39 6.12 -5.13
CA LEU A 179 -12.28 7.08 -5.25
C LEU A 179 -11.34 6.73 -6.42
N ALA A 180 -11.05 5.46 -6.65
CA ALA A 180 -10.19 5.02 -7.74
C ALA A 180 -10.84 5.20 -9.12
N ALA A 181 -12.11 4.81 -9.29
CA ALA A 181 -12.88 5.01 -10.52
C ALA A 181 -12.97 6.51 -10.89
N ASN A 182 -13.28 7.37 -9.91
CA ASN A 182 -13.26 8.83 -10.10
C ASN A 182 -11.85 9.37 -10.45
N THR A 183 -10.79 8.80 -9.88
CA THR A 183 -9.40 9.12 -10.25
C THR A 183 -9.07 8.71 -11.70
N LEU A 184 -9.62 7.57 -12.15
CA LEU A 184 -9.42 7.02 -13.49
C LEU A 184 -10.39 7.57 -14.55
N GLN A 185 -11.32 8.47 -14.21
CA GLN A 185 -12.38 8.97 -15.09
C GLN A 185 -11.91 9.51 -16.46
N ARG A 186 -10.64 9.93 -16.57
CA ARG A 186 -10.02 10.41 -17.83
C ARG A 186 -9.61 9.28 -18.81
N ALA A 187 -9.56 8.05 -18.34
CA ALA A 187 -9.21 6.84 -19.08
C ALA A 187 -10.43 5.92 -19.30
N PHE A 188 -11.60 6.26 -18.76
CA PHE A 188 -12.80 5.42 -18.77
C PHE A 188 -13.25 5.04 -20.19
N ILE A 189 -13.42 3.73 -20.43
CA ILE A 189 -14.03 3.17 -21.65
C ILE A 189 -15.49 2.78 -21.36
N GLN A 190 -15.67 1.95 -20.33
CA GLN A 190 -16.93 1.39 -19.84
C GLN A 190 -16.76 1.05 -18.36
N THR A 191 -17.82 0.57 -17.69
CA THR A 191 -17.76 0.10 -16.29
C THR A 191 -16.55 -0.81 -16.09
N ASP A 192 -15.77 -0.57 -15.04
CA ASP A 192 -14.54 -1.29 -14.66
C ASP A 192 -13.35 -1.23 -15.65
N PHE A 193 -13.51 -0.81 -16.92
CA PHE A 193 -12.43 -0.85 -17.93
C PHE A 193 -11.93 0.54 -18.38
N TYR A 194 -10.59 0.69 -18.41
CA TYR A 194 -9.90 1.96 -18.62
C TYR A 194 -8.72 1.82 -19.61
N ASP A 195 -8.57 2.75 -20.56
CA ASP A 195 -7.54 2.77 -21.61
C ASP A 195 -6.34 3.66 -21.26
N PHE A 196 -5.13 3.13 -21.48
CA PHE A 196 -3.85 3.78 -21.21
C PHE A 196 -2.94 3.78 -22.43
N ARG A 197 -2.74 4.98 -22.98
CA ARG A 197 -1.90 5.28 -24.16
C ARG A 197 -0.44 4.81 -24.04
N ASP A 198 0.07 4.70 -22.82
CA ASP A 198 1.42 4.22 -22.52
C ASP A 198 1.55 3.79 -21.04
N LEU A 199 2.63 3.09 -20.72
CA LEU A 199 2.92 2.59 -19.37
C LEU A 199 3.26 3.70 -18.35
N TYR A 200 3.65 4.90 -18.80
CA TYR A 200 3.87 6.04 -17.89
C TYR A 200 2.55 6.62 -17.42
N ALA A 201 1.56 6.76 -18.32
CA ALA A 201 0.19 7.15 -17.98
C ALA A 201 -0.43 6.20 -16.96
N LEU A 202 -0.27 4.87 -17.15
CA LEU A 202 -0.73 3.86 -16.20
C LEU A 202 -0.02 4.01 -14.84
N ARG A 203 1.32 4.03 -14.83
CA ARG A 203 2.12 4.20 -13.61
C ARG A 203 1.79 5.48 -12.84
N ASP A 204 1.53 6.58 -13.54
CA ASP A 204 1.27 7.86 -12.90
C ASP A 204 -0.20 7.99 -12.43
N MET A 205 -1.14 7.22 -13.01
CA MET A 205 -2.46 6.99 -12.39
C MET A 205 -2.43 6.02 -11.20
N LYS A 206 -1.59 4.96 -11.19
CA LYS A 206 -1.37 4.15 -9.98
C LYS A 206 -0.95 5.04 -8.80
N LYS A 207 -0.03 5.98 -9.03
CA LYS A 207 0.42 6.96 -8.02
C LYS A 207 -0.70 7.89 -7.56
N ALA A 208 -1.59 8.30 -8.47
CA ALA A 208 -2.77 9.09 -8.12
C ALA A 208 -3.73 8.30 -7.21
N ILE A 209 -4.01 7.03 -7.54
CA ILE A 209 -4.81 6.13 -6.68
C ILE A 209 -4.13 5.95 -5.32
N SER A 210 -2.84 5.58 -5.27
CA SER A 210 -2.07 5.46 -4.02
C SER A 210 -2.09 6.73 -3.17
N ALA A 211 -2.12 7.92 -3.78
CA ALA A 211 -2.22 9.19 -3.07
C ALA A 211 -3.64 9.41 -2.50
N VAL A 212 -4.68 9.25 -3.32
CA VAL A 212 -6.07 9.45 -2.88
C VAL A 212 -6.47 8.44 -1.79
N LEU A 213 -6.14 7.15 -1.95
CA LEU A 213 -6.42 6.15 -0.91
C LEU A 213 -5.64 6.41 0.39
N GLN A 214 -4.45 7.03 0.30
CA GLN A 214 -3.67 7.44 1.47
C GLN A 214 -4.27 8.67 2.16
N ASP A 215 -4.72 9.67 1.40
CA ASP A 215 -5.24 10.92 1.95
C ASP A 215 -6.62 10.74 2.62
N TYR A 216 -7.37 9.71 2.22
CA TYR A 216 -8.62 9.26 2.86
C TYR A 216 -8.40 8.14 3.91
N ASP A 217 -7.14 7.83 4.27
CA ASP A 217 -6.73 6.80 5.27
C ASP A 217 -7.31 5.38 5.03
N LEU A 218 -7.60 5.03 3.77
CA LEU A 218 -8.21 3.74 3.39
C LEU A 218 -7.19 2.59 3.29
N LEU A 219 -5.89 2.90 3.10
CA LEU A 219 -4.84 1.90 2.92
C LEU A 219 -4.49 1.19 4.24
N VAL A 220 -4.41 -0.14 4.21
CA VAL A 220 -3.85 -0.92 5.32
C VAL A 220 -2.34 -0.65 5.43
N THR A 221 -1.92 0.00 6.52
CA THR A 221 -0.51 0.33 6.77
C THR A 221 0.16 -0.52 7.86
N GLY A 222 -0.66 -1.18 8.69
CA GLY A 222 -0.20 -2.02 9.79
C GLY A 222 0.38 -3.38 9.34
N LEU A 223 1.09 -4.06 10.23
CA LEU A 223 1.51 -5.44 10.03
C LEU A 223 0.46 -6.40 10.60
N PRO A 224 0.12 -7.50 9.88
CA PRO A 224 -0.87 -8.48 10.34
C PRO A 224 -0.37 -9.30 11.54
N PHE A 225 0.96 -9.46 11.65
CA PHE A 225 1.64 -10.09 12.79
C PHE A 225 2.34 -9.02 13.65
N ALA A 226 2.51 -9.29 14.94
CA ALA A 226 3.43 -8.54 15.79
C ALA A 226 4.83 -9.17 15.71
N SER A 227 5.86 -8.38 15.43
CA SER A 227 7.23 -8.84 15.64
C SER A 227 7.51 -8.97 17.14
N VAL A 228 8.16 -10.07 17.52
CA VAL A 228 8.58 -10.33 18.91
C VAL A 228 9.83 -9.50 19.26
N SER A 229 10.68 -9.21 18.26
CA SER A 229 11.93 -8.46 18.40
C SER A 229 11.72 -6.93 18.36
N TRP A 230 10.75 -6.47 17.56
CA TRP A 230 10.48 -5.05 17.32
C TRP A 230 9.01 -4.72 17.60
N PRO A 231 8.68 -3.96 18.66
CA PRO A 231 7.30 -3.52 18.88
C PRO A 231 6.89 -2.59 17.72
N SER A 232 6.00 -3.08 16.86
CA SER A 232 5.50 -2.33 15.70
C SER A 232 4.84 -1.04 16.18
N ILE A 233 5.16 0.10 15.56
CA ILE A 233 4.63 1.40 15.98
C ILE A 233 3.21 1.57 15.44
N ARG A 234 2.26 0.81 16.03
CA ARG A 234 0.82 0.94 15.77
C ARG A 234 0.42 2.39 16.05
N ARG A 235 0.21 3.16 14.99
CA ARG A 235 -0.56 4.40 15.09
C ARG A 235 -1.97 4.02 15.55
N PRO A 236 -2.55 4.70 16.55
CA PRO A 236 -3.97 4.52 16.84
C PRO A 236 -4.75 4.95 15.59
N VAL A 237 -5.64 4.07 15.13
CA VAL A 237 -6.56 4.37 14.02
C VAL A 237 -7.36 5.61 14.41
N ARG A 238 -7.33 6.65 13.58
CA ARG A 238 -8.16 7.84 13.79
C ARG A 238 -9.58 7.52 13.32
N THR A 239 -10.39 6.96 14.22
CA THR A 239 -11.85 7.01 14.09
C THR A 239 -12.28 8.47 14.20
N SER A 240 -12.28 9.17 13.06
CA SER A 240 -12.52 10.61 12.97
C SER A 240 -13.63 10.95 11.97
N HIS A 241 -14.64 10.07 11.93
CA HIS A 241 -15.99 10.37 11.45
C HIS A 241 -17.01 10.21 12.59
N GLU A 242 -16.77 10.89 13.71
CA GLU A 242 -17.91 11.40 14.48
C GLU A 242 -18.63 12.41 13.58
N ILE A 243 -19.77 12.00 13.01
CA ILE A 243 -20.67 12.89 12.30
C ILE A 243 -21.17 13.90 13.33
N ARG A 244 -20.61 15.11 13.28
CA ARG A 244 -20.99 16.21 14.16
C ARG A 244 -22.46 16.52 13.90
N PRO A 245 -23.39 16.30 14.85
CA PRO A 245 -24.79 16.62 14.64
C PRO A 245 -24.90 18.12 14.40
N GLU A 246 -25.53 18.51 13.31
CA GLU A 246 -25.83 19.92 13.06
C GLU A 246 -26.74 20.43 14.17
N ALA A 247 -26.34 21.52 14.80
CA ALA A 247 -27.16 22.15 15.82
C ALA A 247 -28.39 22.75 15.14
N VAL A 248 -29.53 22.09 15.26
CA VAL A 248 -30.83 22.66 14.91
C VAL A 248 -31.06 23.84 15.84
N VAL A 249 -30.81 25.05 15.32
CA VAL A 249 -31.14 26.30 16.02
C VAL A 249 -32.65 26.50 15.93
N SER A 250 -33.36 25.85 16.84
CA SER A 250 -34.72 26.24 17.20
C SER A 250 -34.63 27.54 18.02
N ASP A 251 -35.04 28.65 17.41
CA ASP A 251 -35.20 29.93 18.09
C ASP A 251 -36.66 30.37 17.92
N GLU A 252 -37.50 29.93 18.86
CA GLU A 252 -38.91 30.30 18.93
C GLU A 252 -39.05 31.62 19.68
N THR A 253 -39.66 32.63 19.05
CA THR A 253 -40.03 33.89 19.73
C THR A 253 -41.46 34.34 19.38
N GLU A 254 -42.37 34.07 20.32
CA GLU A 254 -43.59 34.85 20.61
C GLU A 254 -43.18 36.28 21.08
N GLU A 255 -43.98 37.36 21.17
CA GLU A 255 -45.42 37.73 21.12
C GLU A 255 -45.45 39.20 20.55
N ASP A 256 -46.51 39.95 20.21
CA ASP A 256 -48.00 39.89 20.16
C ASP A 256 -48.46 41.04 19.19
N VAL A 257 -49.75 41.44 19.24
CA VAL A 257 -50.35 42.77 19.00
C VAL A 257 -51.02 42.97 17.64
N VAL A 258 -52.10 42.21 17.44
CA VAL A 258 -53.49 42.73 17.29
C VAL A 258 -53.72 44.03 16.49
N ASN A 259 -54.50 43.91 15.40
CA ASN A 259 -55.70 44.74 15.22
C ASN A 259 -56.69 44.13 14.19
N GLU A 260 -57.98 44.10 14.54
CA GLU A 260 -59.08 43.84 13.57
C GLU A 260 -59.39 45.11 12.75
N PRO A 261 -60.25 45.03 11.70
CA PRO A 261 -61.68 45.25 11.98
C PRO A 261 -62.68 44.47 11.09
N GLY A 262 -63.84 44.15 11.68
CA GLY A 262 -65.15 44.23 11.01
C GLY A 262 -65.51 43.16 9.96
N GLY A 263 -66.35 42.20 10.35
CA GLY A 263 -66.94 41.19 9.46
C GLY A 263 -68.34 41.57 8.91
N ILE A 264 -69.27 40.61 9.02
CA ILE A 264 -70.66 40.57 8.50
C ILE A 264 -70.76 40.15 7.01
N ALA A 265 -71.17 38.89 6.83
CA ALA A 265 -71.99 38.46 5.69
C ALA A 265 -73.48 38.54 6.08
N PRO A 266 -74.37 38.62 5.09
CA PRO A 266 -75.27 37.48 4.87
C PRO A 266 -75.20 36.91 3.44
#